data_AF-A0A6G1LZF7-F1
#
_entry.id   AF-A0A6G1LZF7-F1
#
_cell.length_a   1.000
_cell.length_b   1.000
_cell.length_c   1.000
_cell.angle_alpha   90.00
_cell.angle_beta   90.00
_cell.angle_gamma   90.00
#
_symmetry.space_group_name_H-M   'P 1'
#
loop_
_entity.id
_entity.type
_entity.pdbx_description
1 polymer ?
#
loop_
_entity_poly.entity_id
_entity_poly.type
_entity_poly.pdbx_seq_one_letter_code
_entity_poly.pdbx_strand_id
1 'polypeptide(L)'
;MATSAITAAVTAAAAPTETTTETTTKPSTVKVLVVLSSHEHLGNTGKKTGWYLPEFAHPYYVLEPYATFTIASPRGGPSPLDPSSVEAFKNDPISQKFLAEKEELWTRTEMLFKFLGKANLFDAVSYIHAFVFKPSLVIRVNVAILL
;
A
#
# COMPACT_ATOMS: atom_id res chain seq x y z
N MET A 1 23.13 80.76 -16.24
CA MET A 1 22.26 80.21 -15.17
C MET A 1 21.14 79.45 -15.86
N ALA A 2 21.39 78.18 -16.19
CA ALA A 2 20.56 77.42 -17.11
C ALA A 2 20.13 76.07 -16.49
N THR A 3 18.83 75.83 -16.62
CA THR A 3 18.13 74.56 -16.88
C THR A 3 18.03 73.48 -15.80
N SER A 4 16.76 73.19 -15.49
CA SER A 4 16.22 72.05 -14.76
C SER A 4 16.67 70.69 -15.32
N ALA A 5 16.97 69.75 -14.43
CA ALA A 5 17.19 68.34 -14.76
C ALA A 5 16.07 67.48 -14.16
N ILE A 6 15.42 66.73 -15.05
CA ILE A 6 14.50 65.63 -14.79
C ILE A 6 15.35 64.41 -14.40
N THR A 7 14.98 63.66 -13.35
CA THR A 7 15.42 62.27 -13.20
C THR A 7 14.32 61.48 -12.51
N ALA A 8 13.71 60.57 -13.28
CA ALA A 8 12.76 59.58 -12.83
C ALA A 8 13.49 58.45 -12.11
N ALA A 9 13.00 58.04 -10.93
CA ALA A 9 13.47 56.86 -10.21
C ALA A 9 12.40 55.75 -10.30
N VAL A 10 12.90 54.57 -10.63
CA VAL A 10 12.23 53.29 -10.91
C VAL A 10 11.40 52.79 -9.73
N THR A 11 10.12 52.48 -9.98
CA THR A 11 9.29 51.67 -9.08
C THR A 11 9.32 50.21 -9.56
N ALA A 12 9.92 49.33 -8.77
CA ALA A 12 9.94 47.90 -9.00
C ALA A 12 8.56 47.28 -8.68
N ALA A 13 8.00 46.53 -9.63
CA ALA A 13 6.78 45.75 -9.46
C ALA A 13 7.06 44.50 -8.60
N ALA A 14 6.20 44.27 -7.62
CA ALA A 14 6.20 43.05 -6.81
C ALA A 14 5.75 41.84 -7.65
N ALA A 15 6.58 40.80 -7.68
CA ALA A 15 6.23 39.50 -8.25
C ALA A 15 5.33 38.70 -7.27
N PRO A 16 4.39 37.88 -7.78
CA PRO A 16 3.48 37.09 -6.95
C PRO A 16 4.21 35.91 -6.29
N THR A 17 3.97 35.73 -5.00
CA THR A 17 4.44 34.58 -4.21
C THR A 17 3.76 33.31 -4.71
N GLU A 18 4.49 32.47 -5.44
CA GLU A 18 4.07 31.12 -5.82
C GLU A 18 4.19 30.18 -4.62
N THR A 19 3.03 29.76 -4.11
CA THR A 19 2.85 28.61 -3.23
C THR A 19 3.40 27.36 -3.92
N THR A 20 4.60 26.93 -3.55
CA THR A 20 5.15 25.66 -4.01
C THR A 20 4.50 24.54 -3.20
N THR A 21 3.56 23.83 -3.81
CA THR A 21 3.09 22.53 -3.35
C THR A 21 4.24 21.53 -3.46
N GLU A 22 4.85 21.16 -2.33
CA GLU A 22 5.81 20.08 -2.26
C GLU A 22 5.12 18.74 -2.52
N THR A 23 5.30 18.20 -3.72
CA THR A 23 4.98 16.80 -4.03
C THR A 23 6.07 15.92 -3.43
N THR A 24 5.83 15.40 -2.21
CA THR A 24 6.74 14.45 -1.54
C THR A 24 6.83 13.15 -2.34
N THR A 25 7.83 13.04 -3.21
CA THR A 25 8.15 11.79 -3.89
C THR A 25 8.92 10.91 -2.91
N LYS A 26 8.24 9.95 -2.29
CA LYS A 26 8.85 8.99 -1.36
C LYS A 26 9.98 8.22 -2.05
N PRO A 27 11.24 8.29 -1.57
CA PRO A 27 12.31 7.43 -2.04
C PRO A 27 12.26 6.11 -1.28
N SER A 28 11.39 5.17 -1.68
CA SER A 28 11.40 3.81 -1.14
C SER A 28 12.16 2.87 -2.07
N THR A 29 13.37 2.49 -1.66
CA THR A 29 14.16 1.44 -2.32
C THR A 29 13.63 0.03 -2.02
N VAL A 30 12.88 -0.13 -0.93
CA VAL A 30 12.34 -1.43 -0.49
C VAL A 30 11.06 -1.78 -1.25
N LYS A 31 11.04 -2.96 -1.87
CA LYS A 31 9.90 -3.51 -2.62
C LYS A 31 9.30 -4.70 -1.90
N VAL A 32 8.01 -4.61 -1.60
CA VAL A 32 7.27 -5.68 -0.90
C VAL A 32 6.20 -6.24 -1.83
N LEU A 33 6.22 -7.56 -2.04
CA LEU A 33 5.12 -8.29 -2.67
C LEU A 33 4.15 -8.75 -1.58
N VAL A 34 2.91 -8.27 -1.61
CA VAL A 34 1.84 -8.73 -0.74
C VAL A 34 0.95 -9.68 -1.51
N VAL A 35 0.78 -10.89 -1.00
CA VAL A 35 -0.04 -11.93 -1.61
C VAL A 35 -1.33 -12.09 -0.81
N LEU A 36 -2.45 -11.75 -1.44
CA LEU A 36 -3.79 -11.94 -0.91
C LEU A 36 -4.41 -13.23 -1.44
N SER A 37 -5.38 -13.77 -0.70
CA SER A 37 -6.15 -14.94 -1.11
C SER A 37 -7.06 -14.63 -2.30
N SER A 38 -7.37 -15.62 -3.13
CA SER A 38 -8.50 -15.55 -4.08
C SER A 38 -9.66 -16.46 -3.65
N HIS A 39 -9.69 -16.86 -2.38
CA HIS A 39 -10.64 -17.83 -1.82
C HIS A 39 -11.72 -17.13 -1.01
N GLU A 40 -12.98 -17.29 -1.43
CA GLU A 40 -14.10 -16.53 -0.87
C GLU A 40 -15.10 -17.35 -0.05
N HIS A 41 -15.00 -18.70 -0.06
CA HIS A 41 -15.94 -19.59 0.62
C HIS A 41 -15.29 -20.32 1.80
N LEU A 42 -15.97 -20.47 2.93
CA LEU A 42 -15.45 -21.25 4.05
C LEU A 42 -15.87 -22.71 3.93
N GLY A 43 -15.14 -23.47 3.10
CA GLY A 43 -15.42 -24.89 2.83
C GLY A 43 -16.89 -25.11 2.44
N ASN A 44 -17.54 -26.10 3.06
CA ASN A 44 -18.95 -26.46 2.80
C ASN A 44 -19.94 -25.77 3.76
N THR A 45 -19.53 -24.72 4.48
CA THR A 45 -20.38 -24.08 5.50
C THR A 45 -21.38 -23.08 4.93
N GLY A 46 -21.26 -22.72 3.65
CA GLY A 46 -22.03 -21.66 3.02
C GLY A 46 -21.64 -20.23 3.46
N LYS A 47 -20.67 -20.08 4.37
CA LYS A 47 -20.17 -18.77 4.82
C LYS A 47 -19.12 -18.22 3.86
N LYS A 48 -19.04 -16.88 3.77
CA LYS A 48 -17.96 -16.18 3.07
C LYS A 48 -16.72 -16.06 3.97
N THR A 49 -15.56 -16.01 3.34
CA THR A 49 -14.23 -15.80 3.96
C THR A 49 -13.39 -14.98 2.99
N GLY A 50 -12.19 -14.60 3.43
CA GLY A 50 -11.25 -13.89 2.59
C GLY A 50 -9.91 -13.72 3.30
N TRP A 51 -9.10 -12.77 2.85
CA TRP A 51 -7.95 -12.30 3.63
C TRP A 51 -8.43 -11.53 4.88
N TYR A 52 -7.63 -11.54 5.95
CA TYR A 52 -8.01 -10.97 7.25
C TYR A 52 -7.59 -9.48 7.36
N LEU A 53 -8.56 -8.57 7.58
CA LEU A 53 -8.37 -7.11 7.51
C LEU A 53 -7.13 -6.55 8.27
N PRO A 54 -6.99 -6.78 9.59
CA PRO A 54 -5.93 -6.13 10.36
C PRO A 54 -4.53 -6.63 10.01
N GLU A 55 -4.39 -7.84 9.45
CA GLU A 55 -3.10 -8.40 9.04
C GLU A 55 -2.47 -7.62 7.88
N PHE A 56 -3.29 -6.96 7.06
CA PHE A 56 -2.77 -6.08 6.01
C PHE A 56 -2.79 -4.62 6.45
N ALA A 57 -3.86 -4.15 7.10
CA ALA A 57 -4.02 -2.74 7.46
C ALA A 57 -2.90 -2.20 8.35
N HIS A 58 -2.55 -2.91 9.43
CA HIS A 58 -1.56 -2.41 10.38
C HIS A 58 -0.14 -2.39 9.80
N PRO A 59 0.38 -3.48 9.21
CA PRO A 59 1.71 -3.45 8.62
C PRO A 59 1.80 -2.48 7.45
N TYR A 60 0.72 -2.31 6.67
CA TYR A 60 0.70 -1.37 5.55
C TYR A 60 1.02 0.05 6.01
N TYR A 61 0.34 0.60 7.02
CA TYR A 61 0.60 1.98 7.45
C TYR A 61 1.97 2.17 8.12
N VAL A 62 2.51 1.13 8.76
CA VAL A 62 3.88 1.18 9.33
C VAL A 62 4.94 1.20 8.21
N LEU A 63 4.71 0.44 7.14
CA LEU A 63 5.67 0.23 6.07
C LEU A 63 5.47 1.18 4.88
N GLU A 64 4.28 1.77 4.69
CA GLU A 64 4.03 2.70 3.59
C GLU A 64 5.07 3.80 3.52
N PRO A 65 5.57 4.43 4.62
CA PRO A 65 6.62 5.45 4.58
C PRO A 65 7.91 4.99 3.89
N TYR A 66 8.22 3.68 3.96
CA TYR A 66 9.54 3.12 3.65
C TYR A 66 9.55 2.15 2.46
N ALA A 67 8.39 1.64 2.05
CA ALA A 67 8.29 0.56 1.08
C ALA A 67 7.28 0.85 -0.03
N THR A 68 7.55 0.27 -1.20
CA THR A 68 6.61 0.21 -2.32
C THR A 68 5.96 -1.17 -2.34
N PHE A 69 4.64 -1.20 -2.41
CA PHE A 69 3.88 -2.44 -2.41
C PHE A 69 3.45 -2.85 -3.81
N THR A 70 3.62 -4.13 -4.13
CA THR A 70 2.95 -4.80 -5.24
C THR A 70 1.97 -5.80 -4.64
N ILE A 71 0.69 -5.69 -4.99
CA ILE A 71 -0.34 -6.59 -4.44
C ILE A 71 -0.70 -7.61 -5.50
N ALA A 72 -0.66 -8.89 -5.15
CA ALA A 72 -0.98 -9.99 -6.03
C ALA A 72 -1.95 -10.97 -5.37
N SER A 73 -2.69 -11.71 -6.19
CA SER A 73 -3.48 -12.86 -5.73
C SER A 73 -3.40 -13.99 -6.76
N PRO A 74 -3.65 -15.25 -6.38
CA PRO A 74 -3.60 -16.39 -7.30
C PRO A 74 -4.37 -16.17 -8.62
N ARG A 75 -5.57 -15.58 -8.54
CA ARG A 75 -6.42 -15.30 -9.71
C ARG A 75 -6.20 -13.89 -10.30
N GLY A 76 -5.51 -12.99 -9.58
CA GLY A 76 -5.48 -11.57 -9.88
C GLY A 76 -6.86 -10.92 -9.72
N GLY A 77 -6.95 -9.62 -10.01
CA GLY A 77 -8.20 -8.86 -9.91
C GLY A 77 -8.69 -8.70 -8.46
N PRO A 78 -10.01 -8.65 -8.21
CA PRO A 78 -10.55 -8.49 -6.88
C PRO A 78 -10.26 -9.69 -5.97
N SER A 79 -9.64 -9.42 -4.83
CA SER A 79 -9.36 -10.37 -3.76
C SER A 79 -10.43 -10.26 -2.68
N PRO A 80 -11.09 -11.38 -2.27
CA PRO A 80 -12.15 -11.36 -1.28
C PRO A 80 -11.61 -11.02 0.11
N LEU A 81 -12.20 -10.00 0.73
CA LEU A 81 -11.98 -9.64 2.14
C LEU A 81 -12.91 -10.45 3.04
N ASP A 82 -12.40 -10.94 4.18
CA ASP A 82 -13.19 -11.68 5.16
C ASP A 82 -14.16 -10.75 5.91
N PRO A 83 -15.49 -10.90 5.75
CA PRO A 83 -16.47 -10.06 6.47
C PRO A 83 -16.39 -10.20 7.99
N SER A 84 -15.96 -11.36 8.50
CA SER A 84 -15.82 -11.57 9.95
C SER A 84 -14.70 -10.70 10.55
N SER A 85 -13.64 -10.45 9.78
CA SER A 85 -12.55 -9.57 10.18
C SER A 85 -12.97 -8.10 10.20
N VAL A 86 -13.83 -7.69 9.26
CA VAL A 86 -14.40 -6.33 9.24
C VAL A 86 -15.24 -6.08 10.49
N GLU A 87 -16.11 -7.04 10.84
CA GLU A 87 -16.97 -6.92 12.03
C GLU A 87 -16.15 -6.93 13.32
N ALA A 88 -15.17 -7.84 13.44
CA ALA A 88 -14.32 -7.95 14.62
C ALA A 88 -13.49 -6.68 14.87
N PHE A 89 -13.12 -5.94 13.82
CA PHE A 89 -12.27 -4.75 13.89
C PHE A 89 -13.02 -3.46 13.54
N LYS A 90 -14.35 -3.42 13.72
CA LYS A 90 -15.18 -2.22 13.50
C LYS A 90 -14.81 -1.02 14.38
N ASN A 91 -14.27 -1.28 15.56
CA ASN A 91 -13.83 -0.27 16.53
C ASN A 91 -12.33 0.06 16.43
N ASP A 92 -11.60 -0.61 15.54
CA ASP A 92 -10.19 -0.33 15.32
C ASP A 92 -10.04 0.78 14.26
N PRO A 93 -9.56 1.98 14.65
CA PRO A 93 -9.45 3.10 13.74
C PRO A 93 -8.50 2.82 12.56
N ILE A 94 -7.46 2.01 12.73
CA ILE A 94 -6.48 1.72 11.68
C ILE A 94 -7.13 0.85 10.60
N SER A 95 -7.80 -0.24 11.01
CA SER A 95 -8.51 -1.13 10.10
C SER A 95 -9.64 -0.42 9.35
N GLN A 96 -10.42 0.43 10.02
CA GLN A 96 -11.50 1.18 9.37
C GLN A 96 -10.98 2.23 8.39
N LYS A 97 -9.90 2.94 8.75
CA LYS A 97 -9.23 3.88 7.84
C LYS A 97 -8.71 3.16 6.59
N PHE A 98 -8.06 2.02 6.77
CA PHE A 98 -7.57 1.20 5.65
C PHE A 98 -8.71 0.75 4.74
N LEU A 99 -9.81 0.28 5.33
CA LEU A 99 -11.00 -0.17 4.61
C LEU A 99 -11.59 0.94 3.73
N ALA A 100 -11.61 2.17 4.23
CA ALA A 100 -12.17 3.32 3.53
C ALA A 100 -11.24 3.91 2.45
N GLU A 101 -9.93 3.93 2.69
CA GLU A 101 -8.98 4.68 1.84
C GLU A 101 -8.21 3.82 0.85
N LYS A 102 -8.09 2.51 1.10
CA LYS A 102 -7.11 1.65 0.40
C LYS A 102 -7.75 0.50 -0.39
N GLU A 103 -9.04 0.60 -0.69
CA GLU A 103 -9.81 -0.44 -1.42
C GLU A 103 -9.20 -0.87 -2.74
N GLU A 104 -8.54 0.06 -3.44
CA GLU A 104 -7.85 -0.24 -4.69
C GLU A 104 -6.78 -1.33 -4.55
N LEU A 105 -6.16 -1.47 -3.37
CA LEU A 105 -5.08 -2.43 -3.13
C LEU A 105 -5.55 -3.88 -3.26
N TRP A 106 -6.78 -4.21 -2.85
CA TRP A 106 -7.32 -5.57 -2.94
C TRP A 106 -8.33 -5.74 -4.07
N THR A 107 -8.85 -4.67 -4.67
CA THR A 107 -9.75 -4.78 -5.84
C THR A 107 -8.99 -4.93 -7.17
N ARG A 108 -7.72 -4.49 -7.22
CA ARG A 108 -6.90 -4.47 -8.46
C ARG A 108 -5.59 -5.25 -8.30
N THR A 109 -5.66 -6.48 -7.80
CA THR A 109 -4.44 -7.29 -7.61
C THR A 109 -3.86 -7.79 -8.93
N GLU A 110 -2.54 -7.91 -8.99
CA GLU A 110 -1.85 -8.60 -10.08
C GLU A 110 -2.03 -10.13 -9.95
N MET A 111 -1.99 -10.83 -11.08
CA MET A 111 -1.99 -12.29 -11.05
C MET A 111 -0.63 -12.80 -10.52
N LEU A 112 -0.67 -13.55 -9.42
CA LEU A 112 0.54 -14.03 -8.73
C LEU A 112 1.50 -14.78 -9.66
N PHE A 113 0.95 -15.53 -10.62
CA PHE A 113 1.74 -16.28 -11.59
C PHE A 113 2.69 -15.40 -12.43
N LYS A 114 2.41 -14.10 -12.60
CA LYS A 114 3.30 -13.14 -13.29
C LYS A 114 4.68 -12.99 -12.62
N PHE A 115 4.76 -13.32 -11.33
CA PHE A 115 5.95 -13.20 -10.50
C PHE A 115 6.69 -14.52 -10.28
N LEU A 116 6.26 -15.61 -10.93
CA LEU A 116 6.96 -16.89 -10.86
C LEU A 116 8.41 -16.74 -11.34
N GLY A 117 9.37 -17.13 -10.51
CA GLY A 117 10.81 -16.97 -10.79
C GLY A 117 11.34 -15.53 -10.65
N LYS A 118 10.52 -14.59 -10.16
CA LYS A 118 10.86 -13.16 -10.01
C LYS A 118 10.88 -12.69 -8.56
N ALA A 119 11.00 -13.62 -7.61
CA ALA A 119 11.04 -13.29 -6.18
C ALA A 119 12.21 -12.35 -5.83
N ASN A 120 13.30 -12.42 -6.59
CA ASN A 120 14.47 -11.54 -6.48
C ASN A 120 14.20 -10.06 -6.83
N LEU A 121 13.03 -9.72 -7.38
CA LEU A 121 12.63 -8.33 -7.61
C LEU A 121 12.10 -7.66 -6.33
N PHE A 122 11.87 -8.43 -5.28
CA PHE A 122 11.29 -7.98 -4.03
C PHE A 122 12.24 -8.25 -2.87
N ASP A 123 12.29 -7.32 -1.92
CA ASP A 123 13.05 -7.45 -0.68
C ASP A 123 12.28 -8.28 0.36
N ALA A 124 10.95 -8.29 0.26
CA ALA A 124 10.09 -9.12 1.09
C ALA A 124 8.85 -9.62 0.33
N VAL A 125 8.38 -10.81 0.72
CA VAL A 125 7.11 -11.37 0.29
C VAL A 125 6.26 -11.62 1.54
N SER A 126 5.10 -10.98 1.63
CA SER A 126 4.15 -11.15 2.73
C SER A 126 2.91 -11.88 2.24
N TYR A 127 2.46 -12.89 2.98
CA TYR A 127 1.22 -13.60 2.72
C TYR A 127 0.20 -13.20 3.78
N ILE A 128 -0.93 -12.63 3.35
CA ILE A 128 -2.03 -12.30 4.26
C ILE A 128 -2.93 -13.52 4.37
N HIS A 129 -3.15 -13.98 5.60
CA HIS A 129 -3.83 -15.23 5.82
C HIS A 129 -5.32 -15.11 5.51
N ALA A 130 -5.87 -16.23 5.06
CA ALA A 130 -7.31 -16.45 4.95
C ALA A 130 -7.67 -17.69 5.77
N PHE A 131 -8.82 -17.67 6.45
CA PHE A 131 -9.26 -18.68 7.42
C PHE A 131 -9.60 -20.07 6.83
N VAL A 132 -9.01 -20.46 5.69
CA VAL A 132 -9.25 -21.75 5.03
C VAL A 132 -7.98 -22.59 4.86
N PHE A 133 -6.82 -22.07 5.29
CA PHE A 133 -5.58 -22.80 5.11
C PHE A 133 -5.40 -23.88 6.18
N LYS A 134 -5.76 -25.13 5.84
CA LYS A 134 -5.21 -26.31 6.51
C LYS A 134 -3.68 -26.26 6.30
N PRO A 135 -2.85 -26.36 7.36
CA PRO A 135 -1.45 -25.98 7.28
C PRO A 135 -0.68 -26.99 6.42
N SER A 136 -0.24 -26.56 5.24
CA SER A 136 0.74 -27.31 4.43
C SER A 136 1.70 -26.41 3.66
N LEU A 137 1.73 -25.10 3.96
CA LEU A 137 2.68 -24.18 3.36
C LEU A 137 3.83 -23.93 4.33
N VAL A 138 4.98 -24.55 4.05
CA VAL A 138 6.25 -24.30 4.73
C VAL A 138 6.77 -22.93 4.31
N ILE A 139 6.77 -21.97 5.23
CA ILE A 139 7.42 -20.67 5.03
C ILE A 139 8.93 -20.87 5.11
N ARG A 140 9.65 -20.70 4.00
CA ARG A 140 11.11 -20.49 4.02
C ARG A 140 11.37 -18.99 4.16
N VAL A 141 11.56 -18.55 5.40
CA VAL A 141 12.11 -17.23 5.70
C VAL A 141 13.63 -17.31 5.54
N ASN A 142 14.18 -16.79 4.45
CA ASN A 142 15.62 -16.50 4.38
C ASN A 142 15.86 -15.16 5.09
N VAL A 143 15.86 -15.19 6.43
CA VAL A 143 16.41 -14.11 7.24
C VAL A 143 17.82 -14.53 7.62
N ALA A 144 18.80 -14.00 6.88
CA ALA A 144 20.17 -13.93 7.35
C ALA A 144 20.27 -12.73 8.29
N ILE A 145 20.01 -12.94 9.58
CA ILE A 145 20.52 -12.04 10.63
C ILE A 145 21.91 -12.57 10.97
N LEU A 146 22.92 -11.84 10.51
CA LEU A 146 24.31 -12.04 10.89
C LEU A 146 24.59 -11.14 12.09
N LEU A 147 24.47 -11.67 13.30
CA LEU A 147 25.18 -11.22 14.52
C LEU A 147 25.41 -12.45 15.40
#